data_AF-A0A1C5CN32-F1
#
_entry.id   AF-A0A1C5CN32-F1
#
_cell.length_a   1.000
_cell.length_b   1.000
_cell.length_c   1.000
_cell.angle_alpha   90.00
_cell.angle_beta   90.00
_cell.angle_gamma   90.00
#
_symmetry.space_group_name_H-M   'P 1'
#
loop_
_entity.id
_entity.type
_entity.pdbx_description
1 polymer ?
#
loop_
_entity_poly.entity_id
_entity_poly.type
_entity_poly.pdbx_seq_one_letter_code
_entity_poly.pdbx_strand_id
1 'polypeptide(L)'
;MRSRSIPFPRWSTARRLCPPGLSIEHPASQLPGHFQAEDEARNELLRCFNDAALPLDVRVAAALVRLYALPPTRIVELTDNHIRRDQERTYLAVNQHPFVLPPKLARLIDDQLRHSTPRHSTAGHQYLLPGQSPGRPRNPLGLADTLRHHGLPARAARNTAMVDALVDLPPVVIADLLGIHPKTAERWATLAGENCPEYVSSLM
;
A
#
# COMPACT_ATOMS: atom_id res chain seq x y z
N MET A 1 16.03 -13.05 -4.03
CA MET A 1 15.71 -13.91 -2.87
C MET A 1 15.73 -13.05 -1.61
N ARG A 2 14.61 -12.95 -0.89
CA ARG A 2 14.48 -12.07 0.29
C ARG A 2 15.04 -12.79 1.53
N SER A 3 16.08 -12.23 2.14
CA SER A 3 16.71 -12.77 3.37
C SER A 3 15.78 -12.59 4.57
N ARG A 4 15.05 -13.64 4.91
CA ARG A 4 14.51 -13.84 6.26
C ARG A 4 15.45 -14.77 7.03
N SER A 5 16.67 -14.33 7.31
CA SER A 5 17.61 -15.11 8.11
C SER A 5 17.78 -14.60 9.54
N ILE A 6 17.22 -13.45 9.94
CA ILE A 6 17.40 -12.83 11.28
C ILE A 6 17.27 -13.80 12.48
N PRO A 7 16.37 -14.81 12.50
CA PRO A 7 16.29 -15.73 13.64
C PRO A 7 17.56 -16.57 13.82
N PHE A 8 18.19 -17.00 12.72
CA PHE A 8 19.24 -18.02 12.74
C PHE A 8 20.59 -17.51 13.27
N PRO A 9 21.12 -16.34 12.85
CA PRO A 9 22.34 -15.76 13.43
C PRO A 9 22.17 -15.41 14.90
N ARG A 10 21.04 -14.82 15.30
CA ARG A 10 20.79 -14.52 16.72
C ARG A 10 20.72 -15.80 17.56
N TRP A 11 20.08 -16.85 17.04
CA TRP A 11 20.03 -18.16 17.66
C TRP A 11 21.42 -18.84 17.74
N SER A 12 22.23 -18.74 16.68
CA SER A 12 23.57 -19.37 16.63
C SER A 12 24.56 -18.64 17.53
N THR A 13 24.49 -17.31 17.64
CA THR A 13 25.28 -16.52 18.61
C THR A 13 24.89 -16.87 20.05
N ALA A 14 23.59 -17.00 20.35
CA ALA A 14 23.12 -17.43 21.67
C ALA A 14 23.58 -18.85 22.04
N ARG A 15 23.75 -19.74 21.04
CA ARG A 15 24.24 -21.10 21.21
C ARG A 15 25.77 -21.24 21.12
N ARG A 16 26.51 -20.12 20.99
CA ARG A 16 27.98 -20.08 20.77
C ARG A 16 28.46 -20.93 19.58
N LEU A 17 27.63 -21.03 18.54
CA LEU A 17 27.94 -21.81 17.33
C LEU A 17 28.64 -20.99 16.25
N CYS A 18 28.84 -19.68 16.47
CA CYS A 18 29.61 -18.82 15.57
C CYS A 18 31.02 -18.54 16.12
N PRO A 19 32.05 -18.52 15.27
CA PRO A 19 33.40 -18.12 15.68
C PRO A 19 33.41 -16.65 16.13
N PRO A 20 34.24 -16.29 17.13
CA PRO A 20 34.35 -14.91 17.58
C PRO A 20 34.85 -14.03 16.43
N GLY A 21 34.09 -12.97 16.11
CA GLY A 21 34.45 -12.01 15.05
C GLY A 21 33.53 -11.99 13.82
N LEU A 22 32.50 -12.83 13.74
CA LEU A 22 31.51 -12.76 12.66
C LEU A 22 30.57 -11.55 12.85
N SER A 23 30.93 -10.40 12.27
CA SER A 23 30.05 -9.23 12.15
C SER A 23 29.21 -9.36 10.88
N ILE A 24 27.90 -9.58 11.02
CA ILE A 24 26.96 -9.50 9.89
C ILE A 24 26.55 -8.04 9.77
N GLU A 25 27.16 -7.33 8.83
CA GLU A 25 26.72 -6.00 8.45
C GLU A 25 25.30 -6.10 7.88
N HIS A 26 24.34 -5.58 8.63
CA HIS A 26 22.99 -5.39 8.11
C HIS A 26 23.01 -4.04 7.41
N PRO A 27 22.90 -3.97 6.07
CA PRO A 27 22.81 -2.69 5.40
C PRO A 27 21.65 -1.92 6.03
N ALA A 28 21.90 -0.68 6.43
CA ALA A 28 20.84 0.21 6.88
C ALA A 28 19.74 0.19 5.82
N SER A 29 18.49 0.01 6.25
CA SER A 29 17.34 0.05 5.33
C SER A 29 17.37 1.38 4.60
N GLN A 30 17.85 1.39 3.35
CA GLN A 30 17.93 2.60 2.55
C GLN A 30 16.55 3.23 2.44
N LEU A 31 16.49 4.54 2.66
CA LEU A 31 15.30 5.34 2.40
C LEU A 31 14.92 5.16 0.92
N PRO A 32 13.63 5.12 0.59
CA PRO A 32 13.20 4.87 -0.77
C PRO A 32 13.66 6.01 -1.69
N GLY A 33 14.48 5.69 -2.69
CA GLY A 33 15.01 6.67 -3.64
C GLY A 33 14.15 6.93 -4.87
N HIS A 34 12.89 6.49 -4.90
CA HIS A 34 12.03 6.64 -6.07
C HIS A 34 10.66 7.19 -5.68
N PHE A 35 10.42 8.43 -6.08
CA PHE A 35 9.20 9.20 -5.92
C PHE A 35 8.69 9.60 -7.30
N GLN A 36 7.38 9.82 -7.39
CA GLN A 36 6.77 10.42 -8.57
C GLN A 36 6.75 11.94 -8.43
N ALA A 37 6.86 12.64 -9.55
CA ALA A 37 6.56 14.06 -9.59
C ALA A 37 5.05 14.27 -9.33
N GLU A 38 4.68 15.41 -8.72
CA GLU A 38 3.29 15.71 -8.35
C GLU A 38 2.35 15.62 -9.58
N ASP A 39 2.76 16.20 -10.71
CA ASP A 39 1.99 16.16 -11.95
C ASP A 39 1.81 14.74 -12.49
N GLU A 40 2.84 13.90 -12.39
CA GLU A 40 2.79 12.50 -12.81
C GLU A 40 1.82 11.71 -11.91
N ALA A 41 1.96 11.86 -10.58
CA ALA A 41 1.08 11.23 -9.60
C ALA A 41 -0.39 11.63 -9.82
N ARG A 42 -0.65 12.92 -10.06
CA ARG A 42 -1.99 13.45 -10.36
C ARG A 42 -2.55 12.88 -11.67
N ASN A 43 -1.77 12.88 -12.74
CA ASN A 43 -2.20 12.37 -14.05
C ASN A 43 -2.51 10.87 -13.99
N GLU A 44 -1.69 10.08 -13.30
CA GLU A 44 -1.93 8.66 -13.13
C GLU A 44 -3.16 8.37 -12.26
N LEU A 45 -3.40 9.15 -11.20
CA LEU A 45 -4.64 9.04 -10.41
C LEU A 45 -5.87 9.34 -11.26
N LEU A 46 -5.82 10.38 -12.10
CA LEU A 46 -6.89 10.69 -13.04
C LEU A 46 -7.09 9.57 -14.08
N ARG A 47 -6.01 8.94 -14.56
CA ARG A 47 -6.10 7.74 -15.41
C ARG A 47 -6.79 6.60 -14.69
N CYS A 48 -6.48 6.34 -13.42
CA CYS A 48 -7.17 5.30 -12.63
C CYS A 48 -8.69 5.53 -12.61
N PHE A 49 -9.13 6.78 -12.50
CA PHE A 49 -10.56 7.10 -12.46
C PHE A 49 -11.25 7.14 -13.81
N ASN A 50 -10.58 7.58 -14.88
CA ASN A 50 -11.27 7.92 -16.13
C ASN A 50 -10.90 7.01 -17.32
N ASP A 51 -9.77 6.29 -17.26
CA ASP A 51 -9.32 5.43 -18.37
C ASP A 51 -10.00 4.05 -18.30
N ALA A 52 -11.04 3.87 -19.11
CA ALA A 52 -11.79 2.62 -19.17
C ALA A 52 -11.06 1.50 -19.93
N ALA A 53 -9.94 1.78 -20.62
CA ALA A 53 -9.12 0.75 -21.24
C ALA A 53 -8.27 -0.01 -20.19
N LEU A 54 -8.08 0.57 -19.00
CA LEU A 54 -7.44 -0.10 -17.89
C LEU A 54 -8.39 -1.13 -17.25
N PRO A 55 -7.90 -2.34 -16.93
CA PRO A 55 -8.65 -3.32 -16.16
C PRO A 55 -9.14 -2.74 -14.82
N LEU A 56 -10.36 -3.11 -14.42
CA LEU A 56 -11.02 -2.52 -13.24
C LEU A 56 -10.25 -2.78 -11.94
N ASP A 57 -9.69 -3.98 -11.79
CA ASP A 57 -8.80 -4.38 -10.70
C ASP A 57 -7.55 -3.50 -10.62
N VAL A 58 -6.96 -3.16 -11.78
CA VAL A 58 -5.80 -2.26 -11.88
C VAL A 58 -6.18 -0.86 -11.44
N ARG A 59 -7.32 -0.34 -11.91
CA ARG A 59 -7.81 1.00 -11.55
C ARG A 59 -8.07 1.13 -10.06
N VAL A 60 -8.77 0.15 -9.46
CA VAL A 60 -9.05 0.11 -8.01
C VAL A 60 -7.76 0.03 -7.21
N ALA A 61 -6.88 -0.94 -7.53
CA ALA A 61 -5.64 -1.13 -6.79
C ALA A 61 -4.72 0.09 -6.89
N ALA A 62 -4.54 0.65 -8.09
CA ALA A 62 -3.68 1.80 -8.32
C ALA A 62 -4.18 3.07 -7.62
N ALA A 63 -5.50 3.29 -7.58
CA ALA A 63 -6.11 4.40 -6.84
C ALA A 63 -5.92 4.25 -5.32
N LEU A 64 -6.09 3.04 -4.78
CA LEU A 64 -5.87 2.77 -3.35
C LEU A 64 -4.41 2.99 -2.92
N VAL A 65 -3.46 2.64 -3.78
CA VAL A 65 -2.03 2.93 -3.54
C VAL A 65 -1.79 4.45 -3.51
N ARG A 66 -2.33 5.19 -4.49
CA ARG A 66 -2.04 6.63 -4.68
C ARG A 66 -2.74 7.54 -3.67
N LEU A 67 -3.95 7.17 -3.24
CA LEU A 67 -4.72 8.00 -2.30
C LEU A 67 -4.43 7.69 -0.84
N TYR A 68 -4.18 6.43 -0.53
CA TYR A 68 -4.12 5.98 0.87
C TYR A 68 -2.78 5.35 1.22
N ALA A 69 -1.79 5.43 0.33
CA ALA A 69 -0.50 4.76 0.51
C ALA A 69 -0.65 3.29 0.93
N LEU A 70 -1.69 2.57 0.45
CA LEU A 70 -1.91 1.18 0.84
C LEU A 70 -0.98 0.25 0.05
N PRO A 71 -0.32 -0.72 0.71
CA PRO A 71 0.59 -1.61 -0.01
C PRO A 71 -0.21 -2.68 -0.74
N PRO A 72 0.29 -3.20 -1.89
CA PRO A 72 -0.35 -4.33 -2.57
C PRO A 72 -0.65 -5.51 -1.64
N THR A 73 0.21 -5.77 -0.65
CA THR A 73 0.02 -6.84 0.34
C THR A 73 -1.18 -6.64 1.27
N ARG A 74 -1.66 -5.40 1.45
CA ARG A 74 -2.88 -5.11 2.21
C ARG A 74 -4.09 -5.02 1.29
N ILE A 75 -3.92 -4.43 0.12
CA ILE A 75 -5.01 -4.27 -0.87
C ILE A 75 -5.60 -5.64 -1.25
N VAL A 76 -4.77 -6.68 -1.44
CA VAL A 76 -5.28 -8.01 -1.81
C VAL A 76 -6.06 -8.71 -0.70
N GLU A 77 -5.86 -8.30 0.56
CA GLU A 77 -6.59 -8.85 1.72
C GLU A 77 -7.93 -8.14 1.95
N LEU A 78 -8.22 -7.07 1.20
CA LEU A 78 -9.48 -6.35 1.32
C LEU A 78 -10.63 -7.22 0.81
N THR A 79 -11.73 -7.15 1.55
CA THR A 79 -12.98 -7.86 1.29
C THR A 79 -14.15 -6.89 1.37
N ASP A 80 -15.34 -7.33 0.97
CA ASP A 80 -16.58 -6.58 1.09
C ASP A 80 -16.86 -6.08 2.53
N ASN A 81 -16.49 -6.85 3.56
CA ASN A 81 -16.61 -6.44 4.97
C ASN A 81 -15.83 -5.17 5.33
N HIS A 82 -14.74 -4.89 4.60
CA HIS A 82 -13.95 -3.69 4.83
C HIS A 82 -14.63 -2.46 4.22
N ILE A 83 -15.69 -2.63 3.43
CA ILE A 83 -16.43 -1.55 2.77
C ILE A 83 -17.73 -1.30 3.53
N ARG A 84 -17.76 -0.21 4.30
CA ARG A 84 -18.95 0.20 5.03
C ARG A 84 -19.65 1.35 4.30
N ARG A 85 -20.95 1.23 4.10
CA ARG A 85 -21.76 2.25 3.44
C ARG A 85 -22.66 2.92 4.47
N ASP A 86 -22.72 4.23 4.40
CA ASP A 86 -23.68 5.08 5.10
C ASP A 86 -24.54 5.84 4.06
N GLN A 87 -25.54 6.59 4.50
CA GLN A 87 -26.51 7.26 3.61
C GLN A 87 -25.85 8.22 2.60
N GLU A 88 -24.72 8.84 2.95
CA GLU A 88 -24.03 9.80 2.08
C GLU A 88 -22.59 9.42 1.71
N ARG A 89 -21.96 8.51 2.46
CA ARG A 89 -20.51 8.26 2.36
C ARG A 89 -20.19 6.78 2.39
N THR A 90 -19.18 6.41 1.61
CA THR A 90 -18.59 5.07 1.64
C THR A 90 -17.27 5.15 2.40
N TYR A 91 -17.06 4.19 3.30
CA TYR A 91 -15.88 4.09 4.12
C TYR A 91 -15.11 2.80 3.81
N LEU A 92 -13.80 2.90 3.73
CA LEU A 92 -12.88 1.77 3.70
C LEU A 92 -12.25 1.62 5.09
N ALA A 93 -12.58 0.54 5.79
CA ALA A 93 -11.93 0.17 7.04
C ALA A 93 -10.61 -0.54 6.75
N VAL A 94 -9.50 0.05 7.18
CA VAL A 94 -8.19 -0.62 7.18
C VAL A 94 -7.71 -0.70 8.62
N ASN A 95 -7.46 -1.92 9.10
CA ASN A 95 -7.22 -2.18 10.52
C ASN A 95 -8.37 -1.61 11.38
N GLN A 96 -8.09 -0.63 12.25
CA GLN A 96 -9.04 0.00 13.15
C GLN A 96 -9.53 1.37 12.66
N HIS A 97 -9.11 1.81 11.46
CA HIS A 97 -9.31 3.16 10.99
C HIS A 97 -10.15 3.20 9.70
N PRO A 98 -11.34 3.82 9.71
CA PRO A 98 -12.14 4.03 8.52
C PRO A 98 -11.68 5.27 7.74
N PHE A 99 -11.48 5.12 6.43
CA PHE A 99 -11.22 6.21 5.49
C PHE A 99 -12.45 6.53 4.67
N VAL A 100 -12.75 7.81 4.45
CA VAL A 100 -13.78 8.21 3.48
C VAL A 100 -13.26 7.95 2.08
N LEU A 101 -14.01 7.18 1.28
CA LEU A 101 -13.71 6.93 -0.13
C LEU A 101 -14.25 8.07 -1.01
N PRO A 102 -13.45 8.61 -1.94
CA PRO A 102 -13.98 9.45 -3.00
C PRO A 102 -15.12 8.74 -3.73
N PRO A 103 -16.22 9.44 -4.08
CA PRO A 103 -17.39 8.81 -4.70
C PRO A 103 -17.06 8.02 -5.98
N LYS A 104 -16.09 8.49 -6.77
CA LYS A 104 -15.62 7.76 -7.96
C LYS A 104 -14.95 6.43 -7.60
N LEU A 105 -14.10 6.41 -6.57
CA LEU A 105 -13.44 5.18 -6.13
C LEU A 105 -14.44 4.20 -5.50
N ALA A 106 -15.41 4.70 -4.73
CA ALA A 106 -16.48 3.88 -4.18
C ALA A 106 -17.25 3.14 -5.27
N ARG A 107 -17.60 3.84 -6.37
CA ARG A 107 -18.26 3.22 -7.54
C ARG A 107 -17.39 2.16 -8.22
N LEU A 108 -16.09 2.42 -8.41
CA LEU A 108 -15.18 1.43 -8.99
C LEU A 108 -15.06 0.18 -8.11
N ILE A 109 -15.04 0.34 -6.79
CA ILE A 109 -15.04 -0.77 -5.83
C ILE A 109 -16.35 -1.55 -5.91
N ASP A 110 -17.50 -0.87 -6.01
CA ASP A 110 -18.80 -1.51 -6.17
C ASP A 110 -18.88 -2.29 -7.48
N ASP A 111 -18.42 -1.71 -8.58
CA ASP A 111 -18.34 -2.39 -9.87
C ASP A 111 -17.42 -3.62 -9.76
N GLN A 112 -16.26 -3.49 -9.11
CA GLN A 112 -15.31 -4.60 -8.94
C GLN A 112 -15.93 -5.75 -8.15
N LEU A 113 -16.65 -5.46 -7.07
CA LEU A 113 -17.34 -6.48 -6.27
C LEU A 113 -18.46 -7.15 -7.06
N ARG A 114 -19.22 -6.41 -7.88
CA ARG A 114 -20.28 -6.98 -8.74
C ARG A 114 -19.75 -7.92 -9.81
N HIS A 115 -18.58 -7.64 -10.37
CA HIS A 115 -17.94 -8.49 -11.40
C HIS A 115 -17.21 -9.70 -10.80
N SER A 116 -16.94 -9.67 -9.49
CA SER A 116 -16.26 -10.75 -8.80
C SER A 116 -17.24 -11.93 -8.63
N THR A 117 -16.82 -13.15 -8.98
CA THR A 117 -17.75 -14.30 -9.02
C THR A 117 -17.92 -14.97 -7.64
N PRO A 118 -19.09 -15.58 -7.34
CA PRO A 118 -19.38 -16.16 -6.03
C PRO A 118 -18.39 -17.25 -5.59
N ARG A 119 -17.78 -17.93 -6.56
CA ARG A 119 -16.77 -18.99 -6.35
C ARG A 119 -15.51 -18.49 -5.64
N HIS A 120 -15.28 -17.18 -5.61
CA HIS A 120 -14.13 -16.56 -4.94
C HIS A 120 -14.41 -16.11 -3.50
N SER A 121 -15.55 -16.48 -2.93
CA SER A 121 -15.91 -16.15 -1.55
C SER A 121 -15.30 -17.14 -0.56
N THR A 122 -14.76 -16.64 0.56
CA THR A 122 -14.36 -17.44 1.74
C THR A 122 -15.15 -17.02 2.95
N ALA A 123 -15.64 -18.00 3.73
CA ALA A 123 -16.27 -17.73 5.02
C ALA A 123 -17.38 -16.65 4.97
N GLY A 124 -18.12 -16.58 3.85
CA GLY A 124 -19.19 -15.61 3.64
C GLY A 124 -18.76 -14.25 3.08
N HIS A 125 -17.47 -14.01 2.84
CA HIS A 125 -16.94 -12.75 2.35
C HIS A 125 -16.19 -12.90 1.04
N GLN A 126 -16.28 -11.88 0.20
CA GLN A 126 -15.69 -11.84 -1.12
C GLN A 126 -14.48 -10.91 -1.10
N TYR A 127 -13.34 -11.41 -1.58
CA TYR A 127 -12.17 -10.57 -1.81
C TYR A 127 -12.47 -9.52 -2.88
N LEU A 128 -12.06 -8.28 -2.60
CA LEU A 128 -12.12 -7.17 -3.55
C LEU A 128 -11.31 -7.51 -4.81
N LEU A 129 -10.12 -8.10 -4.61
CA LEU A 129 -9.24 -8.59 -5.66
C LEU A 129 -9.04 -10.10 -5.49
N PRO A 130 -9.94 -10.95 -6.05
CA PRO A 130 -9.82 -12.39 -5.93
C PRO A 130 -8.61 -12.93 -6.70
N GLY A 131 -8.01 -14.00 -6.17
CA GLY A 131 -6.98 -14.78 -6.85
C GLY A 131 -7.57 -15.84 -7.78
N GLN A 132 -6.69 -16.56 -8.48
CA GLN A 132 -7.08 -17.64 -9.41
C GLN A 132 -7.70 -18.86 -8.70
N SER A 133 -7.29 -19.09 -7.45
CA SER A 133 -7.87 -20.16 -6.64
C SER A 133 -9.11 -19.65 -5.91
N PRO A 134 -10.23 -20.41 -5.92
CA PRO A 134 -11.41 -20.14 -5.12
C PRO A 134 -11.05 -19.81 -3.68
N GLY A 135 -11.59 -18.70 -3.18
CA GLY A 135 -11.40 -18.28 -1.82
C GLY A 135 -9.96 -17.91 -1.44
N ARG A 136 -9.12 -17.51 -2.40
CA ARG A 136 -7.81 -16.94 -2.09
C ARG A 136 -7.72 -15.50 -2.57
N PRO A 137 -7.03 -14.64 -1.82
CA PRO A 137 -6.71 -13.31 -2.29
C PRO A 137 -5.77 -13.39 -3.50
N ARG A 138 -5.75 -12.34 -4.30
CA ARG A 138 -4.77 -12.19 -5.38
C ARG A 138 -3.34 -12.18 -4.83
N ASN A 139 -2.40 -12.69 -5.61
CA ASN A 139 -0.98 -12.61 -5.25
C ASN A 139 -0.50 -11.13 -5.23
N PRO A 140 0.05 -10.62 -4.11
CA PRO A 140 0.53 -9.25 -4.01
C PRO A 140 1.64 -8.89 -5.01
N LEU A 141 2.56 -9.81 -5.28
CA LEU A 141 3.67 -9.58 -6.22
C LEU A 141 3.15 -9.53 -7.66
N GLY A 142 2.23 -10.43 -7.99
CA GLY A 142 1.56 -10.42 -9.29
C GLY A 142 0.74 -9.15 -9.50
N LEU A 143 0.06 -8.65 -8.46
CA LEU A 143 -0.63 -7.36 -8.51
C LEU A 143 0.35 -6.21 -8.77
N ALA A 144 1.44 -6.11 -7.99
CA ALA A 144 2.44 -5.06 -8.18
C ALA A 144 3.05 -5.08 -9.59
N ASP A 145 3.30 -6.28 -10.13
CA ASP A 145 3.78 -6.45 -11.49
C ASP A 145 2.74 -6.06 -12.54
N THR A 146 1.47 -6.45 -12.36
CA THR A 146 0.35 -6.03 -13.22
C THR A 146 0.27 -4.50 -13.28
N LEU A 147 0.29 -3.84 -12.12
CA LEU A 147 0.26 -2.38 -12.04
C LEU A 147 1.42 -1.73 -12.81
N ARG A 148 2.63 -2.28 -12.67
CA ARG A 148 3.81 -1.80 -13.41
C ARG A 148 3.65 -1.97 -14.93
N HIS A 149 3.09 -3.09 -15.41
CA HIS A 149 2.84 -3.32 -16.83
C HIS A 149 1.87 -2.29 -17.45
N HIS A 150 0.95 -1.75 -16.66
CA HIS A 150 0.05 -0.68 -17.08
C HIS A 150 0.61 0.74 -16.89
N GLY A 151 1.91 0.87 -16.56
CA GLY A 151 2.54 2.16 -16.30
C GLY A 151 2.06 2.82 -15.01
N LEU A 152 1.72 2.02 -13.99
CA LEU A 152 1.24 2.50 -12.70
C LEU A 152 2.11 1.93 -11.56
N PRO A 153 3.38 2.33 -11.44
CA PRO A 153 4.32 1.71 -10.50
C PRO A 153 3.91 1.88 -9.03
N ALA A 154 3.52 0.78 -8.38
CA ALA A 154 2.97 0.83 -7.02
C ALA A 154 3.97 1.32 -5.95
N ARG A 155 5.27 1.06 -6.13
CA ARG A 155 6.29 1.45 -5.14
C ARG A 155 6.50 2.96 -5.12
N ALA A 156 6.67 3.58 -6.30
CA ALA A 156 6.86 5.02 -6.43
C ALA A 156 5.63 5.77 -5.88
N ALA A 157 4.45 5.37 -6.36
CA ALA A 157 3.17 5.91 -5.93
C ALA A 157 2.94 5.84 -4.42
N ARG A 158 3.25 4.69 -3.81
CA ARG A 158 3.15 4.54 -2.36
C ARG A 158 4.08 5.49 -1.62
N ASN A 159 5.32 5.65 -2.11
CA ASN A 159 6.31 6.49 -1.44
C ASN A 159 5.88 7.96 -1.48
N THR A 160 5.42 8.44 -2.64
CA THR A 160 4.86 9.80 -2.81
C THR A 160 3.66 9.99 -1.89
N ALA A 161 2.65 9.11 -1.96
CA ALA A 161 1.46 9.20 -1.12
C ALA A 161 1.76 9.14 0.39
N MET A 162 2.83 8.45 0.80
CA MET A 162 3.24 8.37 2.19
C MET A 162 3.91 9.66 2.68
N VAL A 163 4.72 10.31 1.84
CA VAL A 163 5.30 11.62 2.14
C VAL A 163 4.21 12.68 2.18
N ASP A 164 3.30 12.67 1.20
CA ASP A 164 2.17 13.61 1.16
C ASP A 164 1.29 13.46 2.41
N ALA A 165 0.97 12.22 2.82
CA ALA A 165 0.16 11.99 4.01
C ALA A 165 0.85 12.43 5.32
N LEU A 166 2.18 12.45 5.38
CA LEU A 166 2.93 12.90 6.55
C LEU A 166 2.95 14.42 6.72
N VAL A 167 2.55 15.17 5.69
CA VAL A 167 2.31 16.62 5.82
C VAL A 167 1.15 16.90 6.77
N ASP A 168 0.09 16.10 6.66
CA ASP A 168 -1.16 16.33 7.39
C ASP A 168 -1.32 15.45 8.64
N LEU A 169 -0.62 14.30 8.72
CA LEU A 169 -0.82 13.30 9.78
C LEU A 169 0.46 12.98 10.55
N PRO A 170 0.39 12.92 11.90
CA PRO A 170 1.50 12.46 12.71
C PRO A 170 1.95 11.03 12.37
N PRO A 171 3.25 10.70 12.53
CA PRO A 171 3.79 9.40 12.14
C PRO A 171 3.15 8.21 12.86
N VAL A 172 2.74 8.38 14.11
CA VAL A 172 2.03 7.35 14.88
C VAL A 172 0.69 6.98 14.25
N VAL A 173 -0.05 7.98 13.73
CA VAL A 173 -1.32 7.77 13.05
C VAL A 173 -1.07 7.03 11.74
N ILE A 174 -0.07 7.45 10.94
CA ILE A 174 0.34 6.76 9.71
C ILE A 174 0.76 5.30 9.97
N ALA A 175 1.46 5.03 11.09
CA ALA A 175 1.87 3.69 11.47
C ALA A 175 0.68 2.75 11.66
N ASP A 176 -0.33 3.19 12.41
CA ASP A 176 -1.53 2.41 12.68
C ASP A 176 -2.43 2.28 11.44
N LEU A 177 -2.58 3.37 10.68
CA LEU A 177 -3.35 3.42 9.44
C LEU A 177 -2.82 2.43 8.39
N LEU A 178 -1.50 2.44 8.18
CA LEU A 178 -0.86 1.66 7.11
C LEU A 178 -0.34 0.30 7.60
N GLY A 179 -0.47 0.03 8.90
CA GLY A 179 0.01 -1.20 9.54
C GLY A 179 1.53 -1.38 9.41
N ILE A 180 2.28 -0.29 9.53
CA ILE A 180 3.75 -0.29 9.54
C ILE A 180 4.26 -0.06 10.97
N HIS A 181 5.48 -0.48 11.26
CA HIS A 181 6.08 -0.26 12.58
C HIS A 181 6.23 1.25 12.87
N PRO A 182 5.97 1.75 14.10
CA PRO A 182 6.12 3.18 14.45
C PRO A 182 7.48 3.77 14.08
N LYS A 183 8.58 3.09 14.44
CA LYS A 183 9.95 3.46 13.99
C LYS A 183 10.13 3.55 12.47
N THR A 184 9.32 2.87 11.68
CA THR A 184 9.34 3.02 10.22
C THR A 184 8.64 4.31 9.83
N ALA A 185 7.49 4.63 10.41
CA ALA A 185 6.80 5.89 10.18
C ALA A 185 7.63 7.11 10.62
N GLU A 186 8.31 7.04 11.76
CA GLU A 186 9.25 8.08 12.22
C GLU A 186 10.36 8.34 11.19
N ARG A 187 10.96 7.29 10.65
CA ARG A 187 11.97 7.43 9.58
C ARG A 187 11.42 8.09 8.32
N TRP A 188 10.16 7.82 7.98
CA TRP A 188 9.49 8.51 6.89
C TRP A 188 9.21 9.98 7.17
N ALA A 189 8.88 10.31 8.42
CA ALA A 189 8.68 11.70 8.85
C ALA A 189 9.97 12.52 8.77
N THR A 190 11.09 11.94 9.18
CA THR A 190 12.41 12.55 9.01
C THR A 190 12.71 12.80 7.54
N LEU A 191 12.45 11.82 6.66
CA LEU A 191 12.63 11.98 5.21
C LEU A 191 11.73 13.05 4.61
N ALA A 192 10.46 13.10 5.02
CA ALA A 192 9.55 14.15 4.59
C ALA A 192 10.07 15.51 5.02
N GLY A 193 10.53 15.67 6.26
CA GLY A 193 11.13 16.91 6.76
C GLY A 193 12.42 17.34 6.04
N GLU A 194 13.29 16.38 5.70
CA GLU A 194 14.57 16.63 4.98
C GLU A 194 14.35 16.98 3.50
N ASN A 195 13.34 16.37 2.85
CA ASN A 195 12.94 16.69 1.48
C ASN A 195 11.91 17.85 1.39
N CYS A 196 11.44 18.36 2.53
CA CYS A 196 10.44 19.44 2.61
C CYS A 196 10.92 20.88 2.38
N PRO A 197 12.22 21.27 2.31
CA PRO A 197 12.52 22.68 2.05
C PRO A 197 12.14 23.13 0.62
N GLU A 198 12.18 22.23 -0.37
CA GLU A 198 11.76 22.54 -1.75
C GLU A 198 10.24 22.41 -1.95
N TYR A 199 9.59 21.42 -1.33
CA TYR A 199 8.14 21.17 -1.49
C TYR A 199 7.26 22.17 -0.72
N VAL A 200 7.69 22.62 0.47
CA VAL A 200 6.96 23.65 1.25
C VAL A 200 7.11 25.04 0.61
N SER A 201 8.21 25.30 -0.10
CA SER A 201 8.43 26.56 -0.82
C SER A 201 7.58 26.69 -2.09
N SER A 202 7.08 25.59 -2.67
CA SER A 202 6.18 25.65 -3.84
C SER A 202 4.70 25.80 -3.48
N LEU A 203 4.35 25.67 -2.19
CA LEU A 203 2.97 25.77 -1.70
C LEU A 203 2.67 27.13 -1.02
N MET A 204 3.61 28.08 -1.04
CA MET A 204 3.53 29.42 -0.46
C MET A 204 3.67 30.48 -1.54
#